data_AF-A0A1L8TPT9-F1
#
_entry.id   AF-A0A1L8TPT9-F1
#
_cell.length_a   1.000
_cell.length_b   1.000
_cell.length_c   1.000
_cell.angle_alpha   90.00
_cell.angle_beta   90.00
_cell.angle_gamma   90.00
#
_symmetry.space_group_name_H-M   'P 1'
#
loop_
_entity.id
_entity.type
_entity.pdbx_description
1 polymer ?
#
loop_
_entity_poly.entity_id
_entity_poly.type
_entity_poly.pdbx_seq_one_letter_code
_entity_poly.pdbx_strand_id
1 'polypeptide(L)'
;MKKNFKMLFLISLLAVAGSIIIATGQAEASTLYRGYNPNTGEHLYTQNSNEIPSIVKFGWKNEGLAWSAPDKGIAVYRLFNPNNGGDHFYTLNTNERDHLKKSGWRYEGISWFSGGTVPVYRLYNPNAKSGTHHYTVLASERDVLKRAGWRDEGIGFYANKLVPEGSWVKAFEAKLYAQYKVTTQKYEYIGNNSWEVWVNEYNTGNQSYVTVNSATGNFHG
;
A
#
# COMPACT_ATOMS: atom_id res chain seq x y z
N MET A 1 76.01 -29.98 -7.17
CA MET A 1 75.01 -28.89 -7.30
C MET A 1 74.18 -29.15 -8.55
N LYS A 2 73.00 -29.78 -8.41
CA LYS A 2 72.13 -30.15 -9.55
C LYS A 2 71.09 -29.05 -9.76
N LYS A 3 71.20 -28.30 -10.87
CA LYS A 3 70.18 -27.35 -11.33
C LYS A 3 69.27 -28.08 -12.31
N ASN A 4 68.01 -28.31 -11.93
CA ASN A 4 66.96 -28.80 -12.80
C ASN A 4 66.05 -27.63 -13.17
N PHE A 5 66.10 -27.16 -14.42
CA PHE A 5 65.21 -26.13 -14.93
C PHE A 5 64.04 -26.82 -15.65
N LYS A 6 62.84 -26.71 -15.08
CA LYS A 6 61.59 -27.23 -15.65
C LYS A 6 60.86 -26.12 -16.39
N MET A 7 60.67 -26.35 -17.70
CA MET A 7 59.43 -26.24 -18.48
C MET A 7 58.58 -24.96 -18.36
N LEU A 8 58.49 -24.23 -19.47
CA LEU A 8 57.51 -23.19 -19.80
C LEU A 8 56.05 -23.66 -19.61
N PHE A 9 55.19 -22.75 -19.13
CA PHE A 9 53.80 -22.63 -19.60
C PHE A 9 53.43 -21.14 -19.69
N LEU A 10 53.16 -20.68 -20.92
CA LEU A 10 52.47 -19.43 -21.19
C LEU A 10 51.02 -19.56 -20.71
N ILE A 11 50.56 -18.60 -19.90
CA ILE A 11 49.13 -18.35 -19.73
C ILE A 11 48.89 -16.91 -20.18
N SER A 12 48.32 -16.76 -21.38
CA SER A 12 47.77 -15.51 -21.88
C SER A 12 46.53 -15.15 -21.05
N LEU A 13 46.68 -14.20 -20.13
CA LEU A 13 45.55 -13.66 -19.38
C LEU A 13 44.82 -12.64 -20.26
N LEU A 14 43.75 -13.08 -20.92
CA LEU A 14 42.81 -12.19 -21.60
C LEU A 14 42.03 -11.44 -20.51
N ALA A 15 42.27 -10.15 -20.35
CA ALA A 15 41.52 -9.28 -19.46
C ALA A 15 40.11 -9.05 -20.03
N VAL A 16 39.11 -9.75 -19.51
CA VAL A 16 37.71 -9.36 -19.70
C VAL A 16 37.33 -8.47 -18.51
N ALA A 17 37.50 -7.16 -18.70
CA ALA A 17 36.92 -6.17 -17.80
C ALA A 17 35.40 -6.19 -18.00
N GLY A 18 34.71 -7.07 -17.28
CA GLY A 18 33.26 -7.03 -17.18
C GLY A 18 32.86 -5.85 -16.30
N SER A 19 32.43 -4.76 -16.93
CA SER A 19 31.77 -3.66 -16.22
C SER A 19 30.53 -4.21 -15.53
N ILE A 20 30.59 -4.32 -14.20
CA ILE A 20 29.42 -4.59 -13.36
C ILE A 20 28.56 -3.33 -13.42
N ILE A 21 27.57 -3.31 -14.32
CA ILE A 21 26.50 -2.33 -14.27
C ILE A 21 25.63 -2.71 -13.07
N ILE A 22 25.89 -2.09 -11.92
CA ILE A 22 24.94 -2.11 -10.81
C ILE A 22 23.79 -1.21 -11.24
N ALA A 23 22.77 -1.80 -11.86
CA ALA A 23 21.49 -1.12 -12.02
C ALA A 23 20.94 -0.90 -10.61
N THR A 24 21.11 0.32 -10.08
CA THR A 24 20.37 0.77 -8.91
C THR A 24 18.93 0.95 -9.35
N GLY A 25 18.17 -0.15 -9.40
CA GLY A 25 16.73 -0.09 -9.54
C GLY A 25 16.20 0.73 -8.38
N GLN A 26 15.72 1.94 -8.67
CA GLN A 26 14.96 2.71 -7.71
C GLN A 26 13.75 1.83 -7.36
N ALA A 27 13.67 1.36 -6.12
CA ALA A 27 12.50 0.65 -5.66
C ALA A 27 11.32 1.63 -5.81
N GLU A 28 10.34 1.26 -6.63
CA GLU A 28 9.19 2.12 -6.88
C GLU A 28 8.29 2.17 -5.64
N ALA A 29 7.58 3.29 -5.46
CA ALA A 29 6.51 3.36 -4.48
C ALA A 29 5.53 2.21 -4.73
N SER A 30 5.15 1.50 -3.66
CA SER A 30 4.30 0.32 -3.81
C SER A 30 2.93 0.53 -3.18
N THR A 31 1.93 0.07 -3.92
CA THR A 31 0.54 0.11 -3.50
C THR A 31 0.31 -0.91 -2.40
N LEU A 32 -0.28 -0.46 -1.30
CA LEU A 32 -0.73 -1.32 -0.21
C LEU A 32 -2.16 -1.76 -0.43
N TYR A 33 -2.43 -2.97 0.02
CA TYR A 33 -3.74 -3.60 -0.03
C TYR A 33 -4.33 -3.72 1.38
N ARG A 34 -5.66 -3.72 1.45
CA ARG A 34 -6.45 -3.85 2.68
C ARG A 34 -7.32 -5.11 2.61
N GLY A 35 -7.30 -5.89 3.68
CA GLY A 35 -8.22 -7.02 3.89
C GLY A 35 -8.96 -6.88 5.20
N TYR A 36 -10.23 -7.28 5.23
CA TYR A 36 -11.08 -7.21 6.43
C TYR A 36 -11.52 -8.60 6.88
N ASN A 37 -11.36 -8.90 8.17
CA ASN A 37 -11.86 -10.12 8.79
C ASN A 37 -13.25 -9.88 9.41
N PRO A 38 -14.35 -10.38 8.81
CA PRO A 38 -15.68 -10.17 9.35
C PRO A 38 -15.92 -10.85 10.71
N ASN A 39 -15.11 -11.83 11.09
CA ASN A 39 -15.29 -12.57 12.35
C ASN A 39 -14.66 -11.86 13.55
N THR A 40 -13.63 -11.03 13.33
CA THR A 40 -12.89 -10.39 14.41
C THR A 40 -12.89 -8.86 14.35
N GLY A 41 -13.25 -8.28 13.20
CA GLY A 41 -13.15 -6.83 12.96
C GLY A 41 -11.75 -6.39 12.49
N GLU A 42 -10.81 -7.33 12.39
CA GLU A 42 -9.42 -7.07 12.02
C GLU A 42 -9.27 -6.54 10.61
N HIS A 43 -8.37 -5.57 10.44
CA HIS A 43 -7.93 -5.11 9.13
C HIS A 43 -6.43 -5.40 8.94
N LEU A 44 -6.09 -6.07 7.85
CA LEU A 44 -4.72 -6.31 7.43
C LEU A 44 -4.31 -5.32 6.35
N TYR A 45 -3.14 -4.71 6.53
CA TYR A 45 -2.50 -3.82 5.55
C TYR A 45 -1.17 -4.41 5.10
N THR A 46 -0.97 -4.52 3.78
CA THR A 46 0.20 -5.24 3.25
C THR A 46 0.62 -4.77 1.86
N GLN A 47 1.94 -4.75 1.63
CA GLN A 47 2.55 -4.61 0.30
C GLN A 47 2.66 -5.97 -0.42
N ASN A 48 2.50 -7.09 0.30
CA ASN A 48 2.57 -8.41 -0.29
C ASN A 48 1.26 -8.76 -0.99
N SER A 49 1.27 -8.67 -2.32
CA SER A 49 0.12 -8.97 -3.18
C SER A 49 -0.40 -10.41 -3.04
N ASN A 50 0.39 -11.34 -2.48
CA ASN A 50 -0.03 -12.73 -2.25
C ASN A 50 -0.73 -12.95 -0.89
N GLU A 51 -0.65 -12.00 0.04
CA GLU A 51 -1.21 -12.16 1.38
C GLU A 51 -2.74 -12.01 1.36
N ILE A 52 -3.28 -11.03 0.62
CA ILE A 52 -4.72 -10.84 0.47
C ILE A 52 -5.42 -12.05 -0.18
N PRO A 53 -4.96 -12.60 -1.33
CA PRO A 53 -5.54 -13.82 -1.89
C PRO A 53 -5.48 -15.03 -0.94
N SER A 54 -4.49 -15.07 -0.05
CA SER A 54 -4.33 -16.17 0.91
C SER A 54 -5.37 -16.08 2.03
N ILE A 55 -5.56 -14.91 2.64
CA ILE A 55 -6.53 -14.72 3.73
C ILE A 55 -7.99 -14.76 3.23
N VAL A 56 -8.25 -14.38 1.98
CA VAL A 56 -9.58 -14.51 1.36
C VAL A 56 -10.05 -15.97 1.32
N LYS A 57 -9.14 -16.93 1.11
CA LYS A 57 -9.46 -18.37 1.21
C LYS A 57 -9.94 -18.78 2.60
N PHE A 58 -9.62 -18.01 3.63
CA PHE A 58 -10.02 -18.20 5.02
C PHE A 58 -11.18 -17.28 5.43
N GLY A 59 -11.94 -16.74 4.47
CA GLY A 59 -13.18 -15.99 4.73
C GLY A 59 -12.99 -14.49 4.99
N TRP A 60 -11.78 -13.95 4.80
CA TRP A 60 -11.57 -12.51 4.81
C TRP A 60 -12.13 -11.87 3.53
N LYS A 61 -12.51 -10.60 3.62
CA LYS A 61 -12.91 -9.78 2.48
C LYS A 61 -11.71 -9.02 1.95
N ASN A 62 -11.51 -9.05 0.63
CA ASN A 62 -10.58 -8.15 -0.04
C ASN A 62 -11.26 -6.78 -0.18
N GLU A 63 -10.70 -5.75 0.46
CA GLU A 63 -11.21 -4.39 0.40
C GLU A 63 -10.45 -3.50 -0.61
N GLY A 64 -9.45 -4.07 -1.28
CA GLY A 64 -8.72 -3.41 -2.35
C GLY A 64 -7.60 -2.52 -1.85
N LEU A 65 -7.48 -1.34 -2.46
CA LEU A 65 -6.35 -0.44 -2.21
C LEU A 65 -6.50 0.27 -0.86
N ALA A 66 -5.38 0.37 -0.12
CA ALA A 66 -5.29 1.15 1.11
C ALA A 66 -4.69 2.54 0.83
N TRP A 67 -3.41 2.57 0.42
CA TRP A 67 -2.66 3.77 0.03
C TRP A 67 -1.39 3.37 -0.75
N SER A 68 -0.65 4.36 -1.26
CA SER A 68 0.68 4.14 -1.83
C SER A 68 1.74 4.47 -0.77
N ALA A 69 2.64 3.54 -0.46
CA ALA A 69 3.76 3.83 0.43
C ALA A 69 5.00 4.25 -0.36
N PRO A 70 5.73 5.28 0.08
CA PRO A 70 7.02 5.62 -0.50
C PRO A 70 8.04 4.48 -0.36
N ASP A 71 9.03 4.52 -1.24
CA ASP A 71 10.18 3.61 -1.30
C ASP A 71 11.17 3.80 -0.15
N LYS A 72 11.19 4.99 0.43
CA LYS A 72 12.05 5.39 1.54
C LYS A 72 11.33 6.33 2.50
N GLY A 73 11.89 6.46 3.70
CA GLY A 73 11.37 7.37 4.73
C GLY A 73 11.50 6.75 6.11
N ILE A 74 10.51 7.03 6.97
CA ILE A 74 10.51 6.50 8.35
C ILE A 74 9.86 5.12 8.34
N ALA A 75 10.54 4.11 8.89
CA ALA A 75 10.04 2.74 8.90
C ALA A 75 8.73 2.60 9.69
N VAL A 76 7.73 1.96 9.09
CA VAL A 76 6.52 1.50 9.78
C VAL A 76 6.70 0.04 10.20
N TYR A 77 6.69 -0.18 11.50
CA TYR A 77 6.85 -1.50 12.12
C TYR A 77 5.51 -2.22 12.21
N ARG A 78 5.48 -3.50 11.83
CA ARG A 78 4.31 -4.38 12.01
C ARG A 78 4.51 -5.32 13.18
N LEU A 79 3.49 -5.42 14.02
CA LEU A 79 3.42 -6.36 15.12
C LEU A 79 2.14 -7.16 15.04
N PHE A 80 2.21 -8.45 15.38
CA PHE A 80 1.07 -9.35 15.39
C PHE A 80 0.81 -9.86 16.82
N ASN A 81 -0.43 -9.70 17.28
CA ASN A 81 -0.96 -10.33 18.47
C ASN A 81 -1.67 -11.63 18.09
N PRO A 82 -1.20 -12.81 18.52
CA PRO A 82 -1.89 -14.07 18.23
C PRO A 82 -3.18 -14.28 19.04
N ASN A 83 -3.45 -13.45 20.04
CA ASN A 83 -4.59 -13.61 20.94
C ASN A 83 -5.92 -13.14 20.29
N ASN A 84 -7.04 -13.61 20.83
CA ASN A 84 -8.40 -13.16 20.47
C ASN A 84 -8.75 -13.20 18.97
N GLY A 85 -8.11 -14.08 18.19
CA GLY A 85 -8.34 -14.21 16.75
C GLY A 85 -7.38 -13.43 15.85
N GLY A 86 -6.36 -12.77 16.43
CA GLY A 86 -5.32 -12.07 15.67
C GLY A 86 -5.52 -10.56 15.65
N ASP A 87 -4.47 -9.76 15.85
CA ASP A 87 -4.50 -8.31 15.66
C ASP A 87 -3.15 -7.78 15.13
N HIS A 88 -3.16 -6.92 14.13
CA HIS A 88 -1.99 -6.27 13.56
C HIS A 88 -1.94 -4.81 13.96
N PHE A 89 -0.78 -4.42 14.50
CA PHE A 89 -0.49 -3.06 14.88
C PHE A 89 0.65 -2.49 14.04
N TYR A 90 0.49 -1.24 13.60
CA TYR A 90 1.42 -0.54 12.72
C TYR A 90 1.84 0.78 13.36
N THR A 91 3.15 0.97 13.55
CA THR A 91 3.65 2.15 14.24
C THR A 91 5.01 2.62 13.72
N LEU A 92 5.24 3.93 13.74
CA LEU A 92 6.56 4.54 13.60
C LEU A 92 7.34 4.54 14.93
N ASN A 93 6.63 4.41 16.05
CA ASN A 93 7.19 4.59 17.38
C ASN A 93 7.86 3.31 17.86
N THR A 94 9.18 3.37 18.00
CA THR A 94 9.99 2.26 18.52
C THR A 94 9.64 1.89 19.95
N ASN A 95 9.19 2.84 20.78
CA ASN A 95 8.75 2.57 22.15
C ASN A 95 7.43 1.78 22.18
N GLU A 96 6.46 2.12 21.30
CA GLU A 96 5.22 1.33 21.17
C GLU A 96 5.56 -0.10 20.71
N ARG A 97 6.40 -0.24 19.68
CA ARG A 97 6.89 -1.55 19.21
C ARG A 97 7.54 -2.36 20.33
N ASP A 98 8.49 -1.77 21.05
CA ASP A 98 9.26 -2.49 22.06
C ASP A 98 8.42 -2.78 23.32
N HIS A 99 7.45 -1.93 23.63
CA HIS A 99 6.45 -2.21 24.66
C HIS A 99 5.57 -3.42 24.27
N LEU A 100 4.99 -3.42 23.06
CA LEU A 100 4.15 -4.51 22.58
C LEU A 100 4.91 -5.85 22.49
N LYS A 101 6.17 -5.82 22.06
CA LYS A 101 7.07 -7.00 22.10
C LYS A 101 7.22 -7.56 23.52
N LYS A 102 7.46 -6.70 24.52
CA LYS A 102 7.53 -7.11 25.93
C LYS A 102 6.21 -7.69 26.43
N SER A 103 5.09 -7.19 25.90
CA SER A 103 3.73 -7.68 26.17
C SER A 103 3.35 -8.93 25.35
N GLY A 104 4.30 -9.57 24.66
CA GLY A 104 4.11 -10.85 23.99
C GLY A 104 3.68 -10.78 22.52
N TRP A 105 3.61 -9.59 21.92
CA TRP A 105 3.32 -9.45 20.50
C TRP A 105 4.54 -9.85 19.66
N ARG A 106 4.30 -10.51 18.52
CA ARG A 106 5.35 -10.89 17.58
C ARG A 106 5.72 -9.68 16.72
N TYR A 107 6.98 -9.26 16.77
CA TYR A 107 7.49 -8.27 15.80
C TYR A 107 7.74 -8.95 14.45
N GLU A 108 7.14 -8.41 13.40
CA GLU A 108 7.20 -8.99 12.05
C GLU A 108 8.11 -8.21 11.11
N GLY A 109 8.78 -7.17 11.61
CA GLY A 109 9.72 -6.36 10.84
C GLY A 109 9.15 -5.01 10.40
N ILE A 110 9.88 -4.40 9.46
CA ILE A 110 9.44 -3.21 8.74
C ILE A 110 8.51 -3.68 7.62
N SER A 111 7.30 -3.14 7.56
CA SER A 111 6.36 -3.51 6.49
C SER A 111 6.37 -2.52 5.32
N TRP A 112 6.60 -1.23 5.57
CA TRP A 112 6.77 -0.20 4.54
C TRP A 112 7.40 1.07 5.16
N PHE A 113 7.59 2.12 4.36
CA PHE A 113 8.05 3.42 4.82
C PHE A 113 6.93 4.46 4.82
N SER A 114 6.99 5.36 5.78
CA SER A 114 6.18 6.57 5.81
C SER A 114 6.91 7.75 5.18
N GLY A 115 6.16 8.56 4.45
CA GLY A 115 6.57 9.78 3.77
C GLY A 115 5.45 10.27 2.86
N GLY A 116 5.69 11.30 2.04
CA GLY A 116 4.65 11.92 1.22
C GLY A 116 3.79 12.91 1.99
N THR A 117 2.61 13.22 1.47
CA THR A 117 1.73 14.30 1.97
C THR A 117 0.34 13.84 2.38
N VAL A 118 0.00 12.56 2.16
CA VAL A 118 -1.33 12.03 2.52
C VAL A 118 -1.31 11.50 3.95
N PRO A 119 -2.12 12.05 4.88
CA PRO A 119 -2.18 11.53 6.24
C PRO A 119 -2.88 10.17 6.26
N VAL A 120 -2.32 9.22 7.02
CA VAL A 120 -2.99 7.98 7.41
C VAL A 120 -3.45 8.13 8.87
N TYR A 121 -4.75 8.23 9.06
CA TYR A 121 -5.38 8.35 10.38
C TYR A 121 -5.34 7.00 11.09
N ARG A 122 -4.97 7.01 12.37
CA ARG A 122 -5.01 5.85 13.26
C ARG A 122 -6.18 6.01 14.23
N LEU A 123 -7.02 4.99 14.33
CA LEU A 123 -8.14 4.96 15.25
C LEU A 123 -8.06 3.72 16.13
N TYR A 124 -8.47 3.86 17.38
CA TYR A 124 -8.51 2.77 18.37
C TYR A 124 -9.96 2.48 18.80
N ASN A 125 -10.35 1.21 18.80
CA ASN A 125 -11.62 0.75 19.33
C ASN A 125 -11.44 0.20 20.76
N PRO A 126 -11.85 0.94 21.81
CA PRO A 126 -11.71 0.49 23.20
C PRO A 126 -12.60 -0.71 23.55
N ASN A 127 -13.60 -1.02 22.71
CA ASN A 127 -14.56 -2.10 22.96
C ASN A 127 -14.22 -3.39 22.20
N ALA A 128 -13.17 -3.38 21.39
CA ALA A 128 -12.76 -4.52 20.58
C ALA A 128 -11.75 -5.42 21.32
N LYS A 129 -11.85 -6.74 21.10
CA LYS A 129 -10.87 -7.73 21.59
C LYS A 129 -9.77 -8.05 20.57
N SER A 130 -10.08 -7.83 19.28
CA SER A 130 -9.27 -7.95 18.07
C SER A 130 -9.84 -6.96 17.05
N GLY A 131 -9.07 -6.57 16.02
CA GLY A 131 -9.45 -5.43 15.17
C GLY A 131 -9.50 -4.13 15.96
N THR A 132 -8.59 -3.99 16.91
CA THR A 132 -8.57 -2.86 17.84
C THR A 132 -8.12 -1.57 17.18
N HIS A 133 -7.40 -1.64 16.06
CA HIS A 133 -6.91 -0.46 15.36
C HIS A 133 -7.35 -0.43 13.89
N HIS A 134 -7.65 0.79 13.41
CA HIS A 134 -7.97 1.05 12.02
C HIS A 134 -7.05 2.12 11.45
N TYR A 135 -6.64 1.96 10.19
CA TYR A 135 -5.73 2.87 9.49
C TYR A 135 -6.35 3.29 8.17
N THR A 136 -6.52 4.59 7.96
CA THR A 136 -7.20 5.07 6.75
C THR A 136 -6.70 6.40 6.26
N VAL A 137 -6.65 6.58 4.94
CA VAL A 137 -6.44 7.89 4.31
C VAL A 137 -7.75 8.68 4.17
N LEU A 138 -8.90 8.04 4.38
CA LEU A 138 -10.22 8.64 4.18
C LEU A 138 -10.68 9.33 5.47
N ALA A 139 -10.75 10.66 5.43
CA ALA A 139 -11.30 11.44 6.54
C ALA A 139 -12.77 11.06 6.84
N SER A 140 -13.54 10.70 5.80
CA SER A 140 -14.93 10.24 5.94
C SER A 140 -15.03 8.95 6.76
N GLU A 141 -14.16 7.96 6.51
CA GLU A 141 -14.12 6.70 7.26
C GLU A 141 -13.70 6.94 8.72
N ARG A 142 -12.67 7.77 8.94
CA ARG A 142 -12.29 8.21 10.29
C ARG A 142 -13.48 8.84 11.02
N ASP A 143 -14.19 9.76 10.38
CA ASP A 143 -15.29 10.50 11.02
C ASP A 143 -16.51 9.61 11.31
N VAL A 144 -16.77 8.61 10.46
CA VAL A 144 -17.78 7.57 10.73
C VAL A 144 -17.39 6.76 11.97
N LEU A 145 -16.16 6.28 12.05
CA LEU A 145 -15.68 5.48 13.18
C LEU A 145 -15.68 6.27 14.49
N LYS A 146 -15.31 7.56 14.45
CA LYS A 146 -15.41 8.47 15.60
C LYS A 146 -16.84 8.59 16.11
N ARG A 147 -17.81 8.78 15.21
CA ARG A 147 -19.24 8.79 15.59
C ARG A 147 -19.71 7.45 16.16
N ALA A 148 -19.10 6.35 15.73
CA ALA A 148 -19.33 5.02 16.26
C ALA A 148 -18.60 4.73 17.59
N GLY A 149 -17.92 5.71 18.19
CA GLY A 149 -17.27 5.60 19.50
C GLY A 149 -15.81 5.15 19.47
N TRP A 150 -15.18 5.09 18.30
CA TRP A 150 -13.73 4.86 18.20
C TRP A 150 -12.98 6.13 18.62
N ARG A 151 -11.82 5.95 19.26
CA ARG A 151 -10.91 7.04 19.60
C ARG A 151 -10.05 7.39 18.40
N ASP A 152 -10.12 8.64 17.96
CA ASP A 152 -9.18 9.22 17.00
C ASP A 152 -7.83 9.44 17.67
N GLU A 153 -6.80 8.74 17.21
CA GLU A 153 -5.43 8.89 17.71
C GLU A 153 -4.59 9.84 16.84
N GLY A 154 -5.22 10.48 15.86
CA GLY A 154 -4.58 11.42 14.94
C GLY A 154 -3.88 10.72 13.78
N ILE A 155 -2.84 11.38 13.26
CA ILE A 155 -2.06 10.89 12.12
C ILE A 155 -1.05 9.87 12.66
N GLY A 156 -1.21 8.60 12.29
CA GLY A 156 -0.25 7.56 12.64
C GLY A 156 1.04 7.66 11.81
N PHE A 157 0.88 8.00 10.54
CA PHE A 157 1.99 8.20 9.58
C PHE A 157 1.48 8.85 8.29
N TYR A 158 2.39 9.19 7.39
CA TYR A 158 2.11 9.71 6.05
C TYR A 158 2.37 8.68 4.94
N ALA A 159 1.63 8.83 3.85
CA ALA A 159 1.70 8.05 2.62
C ALA A 159 1.79 8.95 1.37
N ASN A 160 2.09 8.34 0.23
CA ASN A 160 1.96 8.97 -1.08
C ASN A 160 0.49 9.00 -1.52
N LYS A 161 0.17 9.97 -2.39
CA LYS A 161 -1.14 10.00 -3.04
C LYS A 161 -1.30 8.79 -3.95
N LEU A 162 -2.43 8.09 -3.82
CA LEU A 162 -2.80 7.05 -4.78
C LEU A 162 -3.00 7.67 -6.16
N VAL A 163 -2.30 7.11 -7.14
CA VAL A 163 -2.48 7.40 -8.56
C VAL A 163 -3.18 6.20 -9.19
N PRO A 164 -4.28 6.40 -9.94
CA PRO A 164 -4.91 5.30 -10.64
C PRO A 164 -3.99 4.84 -11.77
N GLU A 165 -3.65 3.56 -11.76
CA GLU A 165 -2.74 2.96 -12.74
C GLU A 165 -3.34 1.68 -13.33
N GLY A 166 -2.78 1.25 -14.47
CA GLY A 166 -3.13 -0.02 -15.12
C GLY A 166 -4.04 0.11 -16.33
N SER A 167 -4.42 -1.04 -16.89
CA SER A 167 -5.19 -1.13 -18.13
C SER A 167 -6.62 -0.61 -18.01
N TRP A 168 -7.22 -0.68 -16.82
CA TRP A 168 -8.58 -0.20 -16.59
C TRP A 168 -8.69 1.31 -16.80
N VAL A 169 -7.67 2.10 -16.40
CA VAL A 169 -7.65 3.57 -16.57
C VAL A 169 -7.73 3.91 -18.06
N LYS A 170 -6.85 3.30 -18.86
CA LYS A 170 -6.81 3.52 -20.31
C LYS A 170 -8.14 3.13 -20.98
N ALA A 171 -8.71 1.99 -20.58
CA ALA A 171 -9.99 1.54 -21.12
C ALA A 171 -11.16 2.46 -20.72
N PHE A 172 -11.16 2.95 -19.49
CA PHE A 172 -12.15 3.88 -18.96
C PHE A 172 -12.06 5.24 -19.66
N GLU A 173 -10.86 5.83 -19.77
CA GLU A 173 -10.65 7.09 -20.47
C GLU A 173 -11.02 7.01 -21.96
N ALA A 174 -10.67 5.90 -22.62
CA ALA A 174 -11.07 5.65 -24.01
C ALA A 174 -12.60 5.56 -24.17
N LYS A 175 -13.29 4.88 -23.23
CA LYS A 175 -14.76 4.81 -23.22
C LYS A 175 -15.40 6.17 -22.98
N LEU A 176 -14.90 6.94 -22.01
CA LEU A 176 -15.37 8.30 -21.73
C LEU A 176 -15.28 9.19 -22.98
N TYR A 177 -14.14 9.18 -23.65
CA TYR A 177 -13.95 9.97 -24.86
C TYR A 177 -14.81 9.46 -26.03
N ALA A 178 -14.88 8.14 -26.23
CA ALA A 178 -15.65 7.56 -27.33
C ALA A 178 -17.16 7.86 -27.22
N GLN A 179 -17.73 7.71 -26.02
CA GLN A 179 -19.16 7.82 -25.78
C GLN A 179 -19.62 9.24 -25.44
N TYR A 180 -18.86 9.96 -24.61
CA TYR A 180 -19.28 11.24 -24.03
C TYR A 180 -18.45 12.43 -24.50
N LYS A 181 -17.36 12.19 -25.27
CA LYS A 181 -16.42 13.23 -25.74
C LYS A 181 -15.78 14.03 -24.60
N VAL A 182 -15.63 13.43 -23.42
CA VAL A 182 -14.98 14.09 -22.27
C VAL A 182 -13.59 13.51 -22.02
N THR A 183 -12.70 14.32 -21.43
CA THR A 183 -11.36 13.90 -20.99
C THR A 183 -11.23 13.99 -19.48
N THR A 184 -10.37 13.18 -18.87
CA THR A 184 -10.16 13.17 -17.42
C THR A 184 -9.27 14.34 -16.98
N GLN A 185 -9.57 14.90 -15.81
CA GLN A 185 -8.83 16.01 -15.20
C GLN A 185 -8.15 15.58 -13.90
N LYS A 186 -8.92 14.93 -13.03
CA LYS A 186 -8.49 14.57 -11.68
C LYS A 186 -9.13 13.25 -11.27
N TYR A 187 -8.38 12.49 -10.48
CA TYR A 187 -8.88 11.32 -9.78
C TYR A 187 -8.74 11.50 -8.26
N GLU A 188 -9.73 11.02 -7.53
CA GLU A 188 -9.72 10.95 -6.07
C GLU A 188 -10.23 9.60 -5.61
N TYR A 189 -9.42 8.91 -4.81
CA TYR A 189 -9.79 7.61 -4.27
C TYR A 189 -10.77 7.80 -3.12
N ILE A 190 -11.91 7.12 -3.18
CA ILE A 190 -12.99 7.22 -2.19
C ILE A 190 -13.20 5.91 -1.41
N GLY A 191 -12.28 4.95 -1.53
CA GLY A 191 -12.33 3.67 -0.84
C GLY A 191 -12.97 2.55 -1.67
N ASN A 192 -12.79 1.30 -1.23
CA ASN A 192 -13.40 0.10 -1.83
C ASN A 192 -13.20 -0.02 -3.36
N ASN A 193 -12.00 0.31 -3.85
CA ASN A 193 -11.67 0.35 -5.28
C ASN A 193 -12.51 1.36 -6.10
N SER A 194 -13.15 2.34 -5.46
CA SER A 194 -13.91 3.38 -6.15
C SER A 194 -13.15 4.70 -6.20
N TRP A 195 -13.33 5.40 -7.32
CA TRP A 195 -12.71 6.69 -7.60
C TRP A 195 -13.75 7.69 -8.07
N GLU A 196 -13.67 8.92 -7.59
CA GLU A 196 -14.29 10.08 -8.23
C GLU A 196 -13.34 10.59 -9.31
N VAL A 197 -13.90 10.88 -10.49
CA VAL A 197 -13.16 11.35 -11.65
C VAL A 197 -13.80 12.64 -12.16
N TRP A 198 -13.08 13.75 -12.05
CA TRP A 198 -13.48 15.01 -12.67
C TRP A 198 -13.10 14.96 -14.15
N VAL A 199 -14.02 15.39 -15.00
CA VAL A 199 -13.87 15.39 -16.45
C VAL A 199 -14.04 16.79 -17.02
N ASN A 200 -13.33 17.06 -18.11
CA ASN A 200 -13.53 18.25 -18.93
C ASN A 200 -14.43 17.87 -20.11
N GLU A 201 -15.56 18.55 -20.27
CA GLU A 201 -16.36 18.45 -21.49
C GLU A 201 -15.62 19.10 -22.67
N TYR A 202 -15.60 18.44 -23.83
CA TYR A 202 -15.21 19.12 -25.07
C TYR A 202 -16.23 20.25 -25.33
N ASN A 203 -15.85 21.50 -25.04
CA ASN A 203 -16.53 22.75 -25.40
C ASN A 203 -17.64 23.32 -24.50
N THR A 204 -17.55 23.24 -23.16
CA THR A 204 -18.40 24.10 -22.30
C THR A 204 -17.67 24.85 -21.19
N GLY A 205 -16.45 24.43 -20.82
CA GLY A 205 -15.71 25.05 -19.70
C GLY A 205 -16.29 24.72 -18.31
N ASN A 206 -17.30 23.85 -18.23
CA ASN A 206 -17.88 23.37 -16.98
C ASN A 206 -17.18 22.09 -16.49
N GLN A 207 -16.97 21.98 -15.18
CA GLN A 207 -16.46 20.75 -14.53
C GLN A 207 -17.63 19.81 -14.22
N SER A 208 -17.61 18.63 -14.82
CA SER A 208 -18.50 17.51 -14.50
C SER A 208 -17.70 16.40 -13.79
N TYR A 209 -18.34 15.50 -13.04
CA TYR A 209 -17.67 14.35 -12.42
C TYR A 209 -18.42 13.04 -12.69
N VAL A 210 -17.68 11.93 -12.67
CA VAL A 210 -18.21 10.56 -12.74
C VAL A 210 -17.56 9.71 -11.64
N THR A 211 -18.20 8.60 -11.28
CA THR A 211 -17.60 7.61 -10.37
C THR A 211 -17.24 6.35 -11.15
N VAL A 212 -16.08 5.75 -10.86
CA VAL A 212 -15.64 4.51 -11.50
C VAL A 212 -15.09 3.53 -10.47
N ASN A 213 -15.44 2.24 -10.62
CA ASN A 213 -14.84 1.17 -9.84
C ASN A 213 -13.65 0.56 -10.59
N SER A 214 -12.45 0.57 -10.00
CA SER A 214 -11.22 0.10 -10.64
C SER A 214 -11.14 -1.42 -10.80
N ALA A 215 -11.98 -2.18 -10.09
CA ALA A 215 -12.02 -3.65 -10.25
C ALA A 215 -12.87 -4.09 -11.45
N THR A 216 -13.93 -3.34 -11.78
CA THR A 216 -14.87 -3.70 -12.87
C THR A 216 -14.81 -2.77 -14.08
N GLY A 217 -14.32 -1.55 -13.91
CA GLY A 217 -14.37 -0.49 -14.91
C GLY A 217 -15.78 0.08 -15.15
N ASN A 218 -16.76 -0.31 -14.32
CA ASN A 218 -18.11 0.26 -14.39
C ASN A 218 -18.10 1.69 -13.86
N PHE A 219 -18.78 2.60 -14.55
CA PHE A 219 -18.88 4.00 -14.15
C PHE A 219 -20.31 4.55 -14.30
N HIS A 220 -20.61 5.53 -13.46
CA HIS A 220 -21.90 6.24 -13.41
C HIS A 220 -21.63 7.75 -13.32
N GLY A 221 -22.45 8.54 -14.00
CA GLY A 221 -22.43 10.00 -14.02
C GLY A 221 -23.84 10.55 -14.06
#